data_AF-A0A2P6U508-F1
#
_entry.id   AF-A0A2P6U508-F1
#
_cell.length_a   1.000
_cell.length_b   1.000
_cell.length_c   1.000
_cell.angle_alpha   90.00
_cell.angle_beta   90.00
_cell.angle_gamma   90.00
#
_symmetry.space_group_name_H-M   'P 1'
#
loop_
_entity.id
_entity.type
_entity.pdbx_description
1 polymer ?
#
loop_
_entity_poly.entity_id
_entity_poly.type
_entity_poly.pdbx_seq_one_letter_code
_entity_poly.pdbx_strand_id
1 'polypeptide(L)'
;MRAGQQPDGMLLVVGGCWSGMPPEANRTTDLLATVTDAADDMQLFWEAFPAADGRTIYMFSYSDADISRPSFAELLDTYCRLLPIYQGVPLEQLQPRRILMGGFPCYARAPLRPSWDRVLQIGDAGAGQSPLSFGGFGSTVRHLPRLAVGVSEALQEDRLSRVDLALLTPYQPSLSAAWLLQRAMAVRPGELAVASPGQQQQQQQRHQQQGGDQQTAQQQADLQQQQQQQHLQPRLGGGWLPPDQINRLLRCNFTVLRALGAWVLRPFLTDTFQALPLALTMMGMSLVDPMCVLRSMRQVGPGLVLSWVRHFFALTLFTLAHAVVQPLVHAVPLLRRSWRMRRWLDAWRWGAGLDYNHPAACSAAATTPTATT
;
A
#
# COMPACT_ATOMS: atom_id res chain seq x y z
N MET A 1 -21.86 7.28 11.79
CA MET A 1 -21.89 6.57 10.49
C MET A 1 -21.54 5.10 10.58
N ARG A 2 -20.49 4.69 11.32
CA ARG A 2 -20.09 3.26 11.39
C ARG A 2 -20.57 2.50 12.65
N ALA A 3 -21.10 3.19 13.67
CA ALA A 3 -21.77 2.59 14.83
C ALA A 3 -21.02 1.42 15.51
N GLY A 4 -19.69 1.55 15.68
CA GLY A 4 -18.86 0.52 16.29
C GLY A 4 -18.51 -0.66 15.36
N GLN A 5 -18.80 -0.57 14.05
CA GLN A 5 -18.39 -1.57 13.07
C GLN A 5 -16.87 -1.77 13.12
N GLN A 6 -16.45 -3.02 13.31
CA GLN A 6 -15.05 -3.41 13.26
C GLN A 6 -14.49 -3.17 11.84
N PRO A 7 -13.26 -2.63 11.71
CA PRO A 7 -12.61 -2.52 10.42
C PRO A 7 -12.33 -3.89 9.80
N ASP A 8 -12.41 -3.97 8.47
CA ASP A 8 -12.12 -5.19 7.70
C ASP A 8 -10.62 -5.51 7.68
N GLY A 9 -9.78 -4.53 8.02
CA GLY A 9 -8.34 -4.67 8.19
C GLY A 9 -7.73 -3.46 8.91
N MET A 10 -6.48 -3.59 9.30
CA MET A 10 -5.69 -2.53 9.93
C MET A 10 -4.36 -2.41 9.21
N LEU A 11 -3.82 -1.21 9.11
CA LEU A 11 -2.37 -1.04 9.00
C LEU A 11 -1.83 -0.54 10.33
N LEU A 12 -0.82 -1.22 10.84
CA LEU A 12 -0.07 -0.78 12.02
C LEU A 12 1.27 -0.24 11.52
N VAL A 13 1.62 0.99 11.89
CA VAL A 13 2.90 1.62 11.54
C VAL A 13 3.61 2.13 12.78
N VAL A 14 4.92 1.96 12.76
CA VAL A 14 5.85 2.70 13.60
C VAL A 14 6.95 3.26 12.70
N GLY A 15 7.59 4.33 13.13
CA GLY A 15 8.67 4.90 12.33
C GLY A 15 9.27 6.13 12.97
N GLY A 16 10.15 6.78 12.22
CA GLY A 16 10.79 8.00 12.68
C GLY A 16 11.54 8.73 11.58
N CYS A 17 11.90 9.97 11.90
CA CYS A 17 12.87 10.73 11.12
C CYS A 17 14.21 10.63 11.84
N TRP A 18 15.24 10.17 11.13
CA TRP A 18 16.56 9.90 11.69
C TRP A 18 17.64 10.70 10.96
N SER A 19 18.47 11.40 11.71
CA SER A 19 19.73 11.98 11.21
C SER A 19 20.90 11.04 11.52
N GLY A 20 22.07 11.29 10.90
CA GLY A 20 23.25 10.42 11.03
C GLY A 20 23.36 9.37 9.92
N MET A 21 22.38 9.30 9.03
CA MET A 21 22.40 8.47 7.82
C MET A 21 23.40 8.98 6.77
N PRO A 22 24.04 8.09 5.99
CA PRO A 22 24.85 8.49 4.84
C PRO A 22 24.04 9.39 3.87
N PRO A 23 24.63 10.47 3.33
CA PRO A 23 23.90 11.40 2.45
C PRO A 23 23.26 10.73 1.23
N GLU A 24 23.90 9.70 0.68
CA GLU A 24 23.39 8.94 -0.47
C GLU A 24 22.10 8.19 -0.14
N ALA A 25 21.96 7.68 1.10
CA ALA A 25 20.73 7.03 1.54
C ALA A 25 19.54 8.02 1.55
N ASN A 26 19.79 9.33 1.62
CA ASN A 26 18.74 10.35 1.60
C ASN A 26 18.37 10.84 0.18
N ARG A 27 18.83 10.18 -0.89
CA ARG A 27 18.54 10.57 -2.28
C ARG A 27 17.48 9.72 -2.96
N THR A 28 17.19 8.54 -2.43
CA THR A 28 16.27 7.57 -3.01
C THR A 28 15.07 7.33 -2.10
N THR A 29 14.00 6.78 -2.67
CA THR A 29 12.82 6.34 -1.93
C THR A 29 12.70 4.83 -2.03
N ASP A 30 12.43 4.19 -0.90
CA ASP A 30 12.12 2.76 -0.85
C ASP A 30 10.61 2.61 -0.69
N LEU A 31 10.00 1.77 -1.54
CA LEU A 31 8.57 1.50 -1.52
C LEU A 31 8.33 -0.01 -1.34
N LEU A 32 7.61 -0.39 -0.30
CA LEU A 32 7.25 -1.80 0.01
C LEU A 32 8.46 -2.74 0.08
N ALA A 33 9.53 -2.31 0.77
CA ALA A 33 10.70 -3.15 1.00
C ALA A 33 10.44 -4.19 2.12
N THR A 34 11.14 -5.32 2.06
CA THR A 34 11.11 -6.36 3.09
C THR A 34 12.52 -6.85 3.36
N VAL A 35 12.86 -7.04 4.64
CA VAL A 35 14.19 -7.52 5.08
C VAL A 35 14.10 -8.83 5.85
N THR A 36 12.89 -9.22 6.25
CA THR A 36 12.58 -10.46 6.96
C THR A 36 11.44 -11.20 6.28
N ASP A 37 11.42 -12.51 6.46
CA ASP A 37 10.24 -13.34 6.19
C ASP A 37 9.18 -13.09 7.29
N ALA A 38 7.95 -13.49 7.05
CA ALA A 38 6.87 -13.32 8.03
C ALA A 38 7.18 -14.11 9.31
N ALA A 39 6.90 -13.51 10.46
CA ALA A 39 7.09 -14.08 11.79
C ALA A 39 5.97 -13.59 12.71
N ASP A 40 5.62 -14.36 13.74
CA ASP A 40 4.55 -14.01 14.70
C ASP A 40 3.22 -13.63 14.01
N ASP A 41 2.89 -14.35 12.94
CA ASP A 41 1.73 -14.11 12.08
C ASP A 41 1.67 -12.68 11.52
N MET A 42 2.82 -12.05 11.27
CA MET A 42 2.92 -10.72 10.67
C MET A 42 4.05 -10.66 9.63
N GLN A 43 3.78 -9.97 8.52
CA GLN A 43 4.84 -9.53 7.61
C GLN A 43 5.15 -8.07 7.89
N LEU A 44 6.42 -7.75 8.05
CA LEU A 44 6.90 -6.38 8.21
C LEU A 44 7.36 -5.85 6.86
N PHE A 45 6.91 -4.64 6.54
CA PHE A 45 7.24 -3.88 5.34
C PHE A 45 7.93 -2.59 5.76
N TRP A 46 8.77 -2.08 4.87
CA TRP A 46 9.56 -0.89 5.10
C TRP A 46 9.38 0.10 3.97
N GLU A 47 9.30 1.37 4.35
CA GLU A 47 9.33 2.50 3.44
C GLU A 47 10.29 3.54 3.98
N ALA A 48 11.01 4.20 3.08
CA ALA A 48 11.90 5.26 3.48
C ALA A 48 11.96 6.37 2.45
N PHE A 49 11.85 7.61 2.94
CA PHE A 49 11.68 8.81 2.13
C PHE A 49 12.74 9.85 2.50
N PRO A 50 13.28 10.57 1.50
CA PRO A 50 14.10 11.74 1.75
C PRO A 50 13.41 12.78 2.63
N ALA A 51 14.13 13.33 3.61
CA ALA A 51 13.67 14.48 4.39
C ALA A 51 14.78 15.52 4.53
N ALA A 52 14.39 16.76 4.85
CA ALA A 52 15.35 17.87 5.02
C ALA A 52 16.34 17.60 6.18
N ASP A 53 15.83 17.08 7.30
CA ASP A 53 16.61 16.90 8.54
C ASP A 53 17.09 15.45 8.76
N GLY A 54 17.17 14.66 7.69
CA GLY A 54 17.52 13.24 7.76
C GLY A 54 16.67 12.40 6.81
N ARG A 55 16.45 11.13 7.17
CA ARG A 55 15.61 10.20 6.39
C ARG A 55 14.39 9.80 7.21
N THR A 56 13.20 9.85 6.61
CA THR A 56 11.98 9.36 7.25
C THR A 56 11.81 7.89 6.92
N ILE A 57 11.68 7.05 7.93
CA ILE A 57 11.71 5.60 7.80
C ILE A 57 10.52 5.02 8.56
N TYR A 58 9.68 4.27 7.86
CA TYR A 58 8.52 3.59 8.40
C TYR A 58 8.70 2.08 8.34
N MET A 59 8.24 1.40 9.38
CA MET A 59 7.98 -0.03 9.40
C MET A 59 6.50 -0.24 9.66
N PHE A 60 5.85 -1.04 8.83
CA PHE A 60 4.42 -1.29 8.96
C PHE A 60 4.04 -2.73 8.63
N SER A 61 2.81 -3.09 8.99
CA SER A 61 2.24 -4.39 8.68
C SER A 61 0.76 -4.27 8.33
N TYR A 62 0.35 -5.02 7.31
CA TYR A 62 -1.05 -5.30 7.03
C TYR A 62 -1.56 -6.31 8.04
N SER A 63 -2.56 -5.93 8.82
CA SER A 63 -3.09 -6.71 9.94
C SER A 63 -4.61 -6.72 9.97
N ASP A 64 -5.16 -7.45 10.92
CA ASP A 64 -6.55 -7.36 11.35
C ASP A 64 -6.64 -6.49 12.61
N ALA A 65 -7.84 -6.37 13.18
CA ALA A 65 -8.06 -5.69 14.46
C ALA A 65 -8.13 -6.70 15.63
N ASP A 66 -7.36 -7.80 15.56
CA ASP A 66 -7.31 -8.79 16.63
C ASP A 66 -6.52 -8.25 17.84
N ILE A 67 -7.04 -8.48 19.05
CA ILE A 67 -6.43 -7.96 20.28
C ILE A 67 -5.09 -8.64 20.62
N SER A 68 -4.84 -9.82 20.06
CA SER A 68 -3.60 -10.57 20.26
C SER A 68 -2.42 -10.04 19.44
N ARG A 69 -2.64 -8.99 18.63
CA ARG A 69 -1.59 -8.29 17.87
C ARG A 69 -0.67 -7.49 18.80
N PRO A 70 0.61 -7.33 18.44
CA PRO A 70 1.55 -6.56 19.24
C PRO A 70 1.09 -5.12 19.47
N SER A 71 1.43 -4.59 20.64
CA SER A 71 1.29 -3.17 20.98
C SER A 71 2.25 -2.31 20.15
N PHE A 72 1.96 -1.00 20.06
CA PHE A 72 2.87 -0.07 19.38
C PHE A 72 4.25 0.02 20.04
N ALA A 73 4.35 -0.22 21.35
CA ALA A 73 5.62 -0.28 22.05
C ALA A 73 6.47 -1.47 21.57
N GLU A 74 5.88 -2.67 21.50
CA GLU A 74 6.57 -3.87 20.99
C GLU A 74 6.94 -3.75 19.50
N LEU A 75 6.08 -3.10 18.71
CA LEU A 75 6.40 -2.78 17.32
C LEU A 75 7.55 -1.78 17.22
N LEU A 76 7.61 -0.77 18.09
CA LEU A 76 8.70 0.20 18.12
C LEU A 76 10.03 -0.45 18.55
N ASP A 77 10.01 -1.36 19.51
CA ASP A 77 11.20 -2.15 19.88
C ASP A 77 11.70 -2.99 18.71
N THR A 78 10.76 -3.64 18.01
CA THR A 78 11.06 -4.41 16.79
C THR A 78 11.63 -3.52 15.68
N TYR A 79 11.09 -2.32 15.51
CA TYR A 79 11.60 -1.32 14.58
C TYR A 79 13.04 -0.94 14.88
N CYS A 80 13.34 -0.54 16.12
CA CYS A 80 14.69 -0.15 16.53
C CYS A 80 15.70 -1.30 16.36
N ARG A 81 15.27 -2.55 16.63
CA ARG A 81 16.10 -3.75 16.43
C ARG A 81 16.43 -4.02 14.96
N LEU A 82 15.46 -3.82 14.06
CA LEU A 82 15.60 -4.14 12.64
C LEU A 82 16.10 -2.96 11.78
N LEU A 83 16.02 -1.73 12.30
CA LEU A 83 16.43 -0.53 11.58
C LEU A 83 17.90 -0.60 11.09
N PRO A 84 18.88 -1.08 11.88
CA PRO A 84 20.26 -1.22 11.41
C PRO A 84 20.41 -2.22 10.27
N ILE A 85 19.62 -3.31 10.29
CA ILE A 85 19.63 -4.32 9.22
C ILE A 85 19.07 -3.71 7.93
N TYR A 86 17.98 -2.96 8.04
CA TYR A 86 17.33 -2.36 6.88
C TYR A 86 18.16 -1.23 6.24
N GLN A 87 18.74 -0.35 7.04
CA GLN A 87 19.50 0.80 6.54
C GLN A 87 21.00 0.55 6.40
N GLY A 88 21.52 -0.53 6.97
CA GLY A 88 22.97 -0.80 7.00
C GLY A 88 23.75 0.18 7.87
N VAL A 89 23.10 0.82 8.86
CA VAL A 89 23.72 1.82 9.74
C VAL A 89 23.47 1.43 11.21
N PRO A 90 24.52 1.31 12.05
CA PRO A 90 24.35 1.00 13.47
C PRO A 90 23.46 2.02 14.18
N LEU A 91 22.62 1.55 15.10
CA LEU A 91 21.64 2.40 15.78
C LEU A 91 22.30 3.53 16.57
N GLU A 92 23.48 3.29 17.17
CA GLU A 92 24.23 4.31 17.92
C GLU A 92 24.70 5.50 17.06
N GLN A 93 24.75 5.35 15.74
CA GLN A 93 25.10 6.43 14.82
C GLN A 93 23.87 7.26 14.40
N LEU A 94 22.67 6.75 14.70
CA LEU A 94 21.40 7.38 14.34
C LEU A 94 20.88 8.23 15.48
N GLN A 95 20.42 9.43 15.15
CA GLN A 95 19.79 10.34 16.11
C GLN A 95 18.31 10.49 15.75
N PRO A 96 17.38 10.07 16.64
CA PRO A 96 15.96 10.23 16.39
C PRO A 96 15.60 11.71 16.46
N ARG A 97 14.98 12.23 15.41
CA ARG A 97 14.42 13.59 15.36
C ARG A 97 12.96 13.57 15.74
N ARG A 98 12.23 12.54 15.28
CA ARG A 98 10.81 12.32 15.53
C ARG A 98 10.52 10.83 15.52
N ILE A 99 9.57 10.41 16.36
CA ILE A 99 9.02 9.05 16.38
C ILE A 99 7.53 9.13 16.04
N LEU A 100 7.04 8.15 15.29
CA LEU A 100 5.66 8.01 14.87
C LEU A 100 5.17 6.62 15.23
N MET A 101 3.95 6.56 15.74
CA MET A 101 3.17 5.33 15.94
C MET A 101 1.76 5.62 15.45
N GLY A 102 1.17 4.71 14.68
CA GLY A 102 -0.13 4.96 14.07
C GLY A 102 -0.84 3.68 13.64
N GLY A 103 -2.17 3.71 13.71
CA GLY A 103 -3.03 2.65 13.22
C GLY A 103 -4.05 3.21 12.24
N PHE A 104 -4.20 2.58 11.08
CA PHE A 104 -5.17 3.00 10.06
C PHE A 104 -6.24 1.92 9.89
N PRO A 105 -7.49 2.20 10.30
CA PRO A 105 -8.59 1.27 10.11
C PRO A 105 -9.04 1.26 8.65
N CYS A 106 -9.22 0.06 8.13
CA CYS A 106 -9.48 -0.16 6.72
C CYS A 106 -10.84 -0.81 6.55
N TYR A 107 -11.62 -0.29 5.60
CA TYR A 107 -12.97 -0.76 5.36
C TYR A 107 -13.14 -1.07 3.89
N ALA A 108 -13.50 -2.31 3.58
CA ALA A 108 -13.70 -2.78 2.22
C ALA A 108 -14.86 -2.03 1.52
N ARG A 109 -15.82 -1.53 2.30
CA ARG A 109 -16.87 -0.62 1.84
C ARG A 109 -16.42 0.84 1.97
N ALA A 110 -15.66 1.28 0.97
CA ALA A 110 -15.16 2.65 0.83
C ALA A 110 -15.47 3.22 -0.58
N PRO A 111 -15.59 4.55 -0.72
CA PRO A 111 -15.64 5.56 0.33
C PRO A 111 -16.95 5.54 1.14
N LEU A 112 -16.92 6.06 2.36
CA LEU A 112 -18.08 6.17 3.25
C LEU A 112 -19.10 7.16 2.68
N ARG A 113 -20.38 6.75 2.62
CA ARG A 113 -21.45 7.62 2.13
C ARG A 113 -21.91 8.62 3.20
N PRO A 114 -22.16 9.89 2.83
CA PRO A 114 -22.76 10.87 3.73
C PRO A 114 -24.06 10.38 4.35
N SER A 115 -24.20 10.52 5.66
CA SER A 115 -25.43 10.16 6.39
C SER A 115 -26.41 11.34 6.54
N TRP A 116 -25.91 12.57 6.43
CA TRP A 116 -26.68 13.81 6.65
C TRP A 116 -26.53 14.77 5.48
N ASP A 117 -27.56 15.58 5.27
CA ASP A 117 -27.48 16.71 4.34
C ASP A 117 -26.44 17.72 4.87
N ARG A 118 -25.76 18.40 3.95
CA ARG A 118 -24.75 19.44 4.24
C ARG A 118 -23.51 18.92 5.02
N VAL A 119 -23.33 17.61 5.18
CA VAL A 119 -22.16 17.02 5.86
C VAL A 119 -21.43 16.03 4.95
N LEU A 120 -20.23 16.39 4.48
CA LEU A 120 -19.36 15.56 3.64
C LEU A 120 -18.08 15.16 4.39
N GLN A 121 -17.67 13.90 4.26
CA GLN A 121 -16.42 13.39 4.85
C GLN A 121 -15.33 13.37 3.78
N ILE A 122 -14.11 13.77 4.14
CA ILE A 122 -12.96 13.81 3.23
C ILE A 122 -11.77 13.11 3.89
N GLY A 123 -10.90 12.52 3.08
CA GLY A 123 -9.72 11.80 3.55
C GLY A 123 -10.08 10.58 4.40
N ASP A 124 -9.37 10.40 5.50
CA ASP A 124 -9.52 9.26 6.41
C ASP A 124 -10.91 9.18 7.03
N ALA A 125 -11.55 10.34 7.28
CA ALA A 125 -12.94 10.39 7.76
C ALA A 125 -13.93 9.79 6.75
N GLY A 126 -13.59 9.85 5.45
CA GLY A 126 -14.35 9.24 4.36
C GLY A 126 -13.90 7.81 4.02
N ALA A 127 -12.89 7.27 4.70
CA ALA A 127 -12.22 6.02 4.35
C ALA A 127 -11.74 5.97 2.88
N GLY A 128 -11.28 7.11 2.36
CA GLY A 128 -10.80 7.23 0.98
C GLY A 128 -9.33 6.87 0.77
N GLN A 129 -8.66 6.29 1.78
CA GLN A 129 -7.24 5.92 1.68
C GLN A 129 -6.99 4.78 0.69
N SER A 130 -5.75 4.69 0.19
CA SER A 130 -5.29 3.54 -0.58
C SER A 130 -5.27 2.28 0.27
N PRO A 131 -5.73 1.12 -0.23
CA PRO A 131 -5.54 -0.16 0.45
C PRO A 131 -4.10 -0.71 0.31
N LEU A 132 -3.28 -0.17 -0.60
CA LEU A 132 -1.90 -0.63 -0.80
C LEU A 132 -0.92 0.24 0.01
N SER A 133 -0.87 1.55 -0.22
CA SER A 133 0.07 2.43 0.49
C SER A 133 -0.47 2.94 1.83
N PHE A 134 -1.79 2.79 2.09
CA PHE A 134 -2.51 3.42 3.20
C PHE A 134 -2.30 4.92 3.38
N GLY A 135 -1.74 5.56 2.35
CA GLY A 135 -1.62 7.01 2.28
C GLY A 135 -2.96 7.65 2.02
N GLY A 136 -3.65 8.08 3.08
CA GLY A 136 -4.81 8.96 2.97
C GLY A 136 -4.46 10.31 2.32
N PHE A 137 -3.25 10.81 2.59
CA PHE A 137 -2.78 12.09 2.06
C PHE A 137 -2.64 12.10 0.53
N GLY A 138 -1.92 11.13 -0.04
CA GLY A 138 -1.71 11.07 -1.51
C GLY A 138 -3.02 10.92 -2.28
N SER A 139 -3.91 10.05 -1.80
CA SER A 139 -5.28 9.90 -2.33
C SER A 139 -6.06 11.22 -2.23
N THR A 140 -6.00 11.89 -1.08
CA THR A 140 -6.70 13.16 -0.85
C THR A 140 -6.17 14.26 -1.77
N VAL A 141 -4.85 14.45 -1.87
CA VAL A 141 -4.23 15.48 -2.72
C VAL A 141 -4.58 15.25 -4.19
N ARG A 142 -4.54 13.99 -4.66
CA ARG A 142 -4.97 13.63 -6.02
C ARG A 142 -6.41 14.04 -6.30
N HIS A 143 -7.29 13.89 -5.32
CA HIS A 143 -8.71 14.20 -5.45
C HIS A 143 -9.08 15.63 -5.06
N LEU A 144 -8.16 16.40 -4.48
CA LEU A 144 -8.45 17.73 -3.93
C LEU A 144 -8.96 18.71 -5.00
N PRO A 145 -8.37 18.84 -6.20
CA PRO A 145 -8.87 19.78 -7.20
C PRO A 145 -10.32 19.50 -7.61
N ARG A 146 -10.68 18.23 -7.84
CA ARG A 146 -12.05 17.84 -8.22
C ARG A 146 -13.03 18.00 -7.07
N LEU A 147 -12.61 17.72 -5.84
CA LEU A 147 -13.45 17.89 -4.66
C LEU A 147 -13.75 19.37 -4.42
N ALA A 148 -12.74 20.23 -4.53
CA ALA A 148 -12.90 21.68 -4.39
C ALA A 148 -13.87 22.24 -5.43
N VAL A 149 -13.68 21.91 -6.71
CA VAL A 149 -14.61 22.32 -7.79
C VAL A 149 -16.02 21.76 -7.52
N GLY A 150 -16.12 20.48 -7.20
CA GLY A 150 -17.42 19.85 -7.03
C GLY A 150 -18.22 20.36 -5.83
N VAL A 151 -17.54 20.66 -4.72
CA VAL A 151 -18.14 21.30 -3.53
C VAL A 151 -18.56 22.73 -3.85
N SER A 152 -17.72 23.50 -4.55
CA SER A 152 -18.05 24.86 -4.97
C SER A 152 -19.30 24.89 -5.85
N GLU A 153 -19.39 24.04 -6.87
CA GLU A 153 -20.58 23.92 -7.72
C GLU A 153 -21.81 23.44 -6.93
N ALA A 154 -21.62 22.52 -5.97
CA ALA A 154 -22.72 22.03 -5.14
C ALA A 154 -23.32 23.15 -4.25
N LEU A 155 -22.47 24.03 -3.73
CA LEU A 155 -22.90 25.20 -2.98
C LEU A 155 -23.64 26.21 -3.87
N GLN A 156 -23.14 26.46 -5.09
CA GLN A 156 -23.76 27.40 -6.04
C GLN A 156 -25.14 26.93 -6.53
N GLU A 157 -25.31 25.62 -6.72
CA GLU A 157 -26.57 25.03 -7.20
C GLU A 157 -27.48 24.48 -6.08
N ASP A 158 -27.15 24.73 -4.80
CA ASP A 158 -27.80 24.18 -3.59
C ASP A 158 -28.01 22.64 -3.64
N ARG A 159 -27.02 21.91 -4.18
CA ARG A 159 -26.97 20.44 -4.26
C ARG A 159 -26.32 19.84 -3.02
N LEU A 160 -26.90 20.12 -1.86
CA LEU A 160 -26.30 19.79 -0.56
C LEU A 160 -27.01 18.65 0.18
N SER A 161 -27.88 17.91 -0.52
CA SER A 161 -28.47 16.69 0.02
C SER A 161 -27.41 15.59 0.17
N ARG A 162 -27.59 14.67 1.11
CA ARG A 162 -26.70 13.51 1.29
C ARG A 162 -26.54 12.67 0.01
N VAL A 163 -27.57 12.62 -0.82
CA VAL A 163 -27.57 11.88 -2.09
C VAL A 163 -26.72 12.59 -3.12
N ASP A 164 -26.82 13.91 -3.20
CA ASP A 164 -25.98 14.73 -4.08
C ASP A 164 -24.52 14.65 -3.61
N LEU A 165 -24.25 14.94 -2.34
CA LEU A 165 -22.90 14.90 -1.76
C LEU A 165 -22.21 13.54 -1.96
N ALA A 166 -22.95 12.43 -1.97
CA ALA A 166 -22.38 11.11 -2.27
C ALA A 166 -21.77 11.00 -3.68
N LEU A 167 -22.20 11.82 -4.64
CA LEU A 167 -21.63 11.86 -5.99
C LEU A 167 -20.25 12.54 -6.04
N LEU A 168 -19.85 13.27 -4.99
CA LEU A 168 -18.51 13.87 -4.89
C LEU A 168 -17.44 12.84 -4.52
N THR A 169 -17.82 11.75 -3.86
CA THR A 169 -16.93 10.63 -3.52
C THR A 169 -17.54 9.35 -4.09
N PRO A 170 -17.54 9.18 -5.42
CA PRO A 170 -18.19 8.04 -6.04
C PRO A 170 -17.46 6.74 -5.71
N TYR A 171 -18.14 5.62 -5.94
CA TYR A 171 -17.54 4.30 -5.89
C TYR A 171 -16.36 4.19 -6.87
N GLN A 172 -15.24 3.65 -6.39
CA GLN A 172 -14.01 3.48 -7.16
C GLN A 172 -13.69 1.99 -7.33
N PRO A 173 -14.07 1.37 -8.47
CA PRO A 173 -13.70 0.01 -8.80
C PRO A 173 -12.18 -0.25 -8.75
N SER A 174 -11.37 0.70 -9.22
CA SER A 174 -9.91 0.66 -9.17
C SER A 174 -9.38 0.43 -7.75
N LEU A 175 -9.85 1.23 -6.80
CA LEU A 175 -9.48 1.12 -5.38
C LEU A 175 -9.97 -0.20 -4.77
N SER A 176 -11.20 -0.60 -5.10
CA SER A 176 -11.80 -1.82 -4.54
C SER A 176 -11.11 -3.09 -5.05
N ALA A 177 -10.60 -3.09 -6.28
CA ALA A 177 -9.83 -4.20 -6.84
C ALA A 177 -8.46 -4.35 -6.15
N ALA A 178 -7.90 -3.28 -5.58
CA ALA A 178 -6.63 -3.33 -4.87
C ALA A 178 -6.72 -3.99 -3.48
N TRP A 179 -7.92 -4.11 -2.90
CA TRP A 179 -8.13 -4.77 -1.60
C TRP A 179 -7.67 -6.23 -1.56
N LEU A 180 -7.73 -6.94 -2.69
CA LEU A 180 -7.24 -8.32 -2.80
C LEU A 180 -5.73 -8.39 -2.52
N LEU A 181 -4.96 -7.43 -3.06
CA LEU A 181 -3.51 -7.37 -2.85
C LEU A 181 -3.19 -7.15 -1.37
N GLN A 182 -3.88 -6.20 -0.74
CA GLN A 182 -3.75 -5.93 0.69
C GLN A 182 -3.95 -7.20 1.53
N ARG A 183 -5.06 -7.93 1.29
CA ARG A 183 -5.35 -9.15 2.04
C ARG A 183 -4.31 -10.25 1.79
N ALA A 184 -3.81 -10.39 0.57
CA ALA A 184 -2.76 -11.37 0.24
C ALA A 184 -1.41 -11.05 0.93
N MET A 185 -1.19 -9.78 1.30
CA MET A 185 -0.01 -9.32 2.03
C MET A 185 -0.17 -9.33 3.56
N ALA A 186 -1.31 -9.81 4.07
CA ALA A 186 -1.60 -9.91 5.50
C ALA A 186 -1.63 -11.38 5.96
N VAL A 187 -1.00 -11.68 7.09
CA VAL A 187 -1.03 -13.02 7.72
C VAL A 187 -2.01 -12.98 8.91
N ARG A 188 -2.94 -13.94 8.99
CA ARG A 188 -3.84 -14.06 10.15
C ARG A 188 -3.19 -14.87 11.27
N PRO A 189 -3.64 -14.70 12.53
CA PRO A 189 -3.16 -15.53 13.63
C PRO A 189 -3.34 -17.03 13.31
N GLY A 190 -2.26 -17.80 13.42
CA GLY A 190 -2.19 -19.23 13.15
C GLY A 190 -2.12 -19.64 11.67
N GLU A 191 -2.03 -18.71 10.70
CA GLU A 191 -1.85 -19.07 9.29
C GLU A 191 -0.40 -19.49 8.96
N LEU A 192 0.58 -18.93 9.67
CA LEU A 192 2.00 -19.14 9.40
C LEU A 192 2.45 -20.55 9.80
N ALA A 193 3.12 -21.25 8.87
CA ALA A 193 3.71 -22.55 9.17
C ALA A 193 4.86 -22.39 10.17
N VAL A 194 4.94 -23.29 11.16
CA VAL A 194 6.06 -23.34 12.10
C VAL A 194 7.34 -23.61 11.31
N ALA A 195 8.34 -22.74 11.46
CA ALA A 195 9.62 -22.89 10.76
C ALA A 195 10.30 -24.19 11.19
N SER A 196 10.62 -25.06 10.22
CA SER A 196 11.42 -26.25 10.47
C SER A 196 12.83 -25.86 10.97
N PRO A 197 13.45 -26.59 11.91
CA PRO A 197 14.76 -26.25 12.48
C PRO A 197 15.87 -25.98 11.45
N GLY A 198 15.83 -26.64 10.29
CA GLY A 198 16.79 -26.43 9.20
C GLY A 198 16.64 -25.10 8.44
N GLN A 199 15.46 -24.48 8.44
CA GLN A 199 15.24 -23.18 7.79
C GLN A 199 15.75 -22.02 8.64
N GLN A 200 15.68 -22.12 9.96
CA GLN A 200 16.27 -21.14 10.88
C GLN A 200 17.80 -21.09 10.71
N GLN A 201 18.46 -22.24 10.56
CA GLN A 201 19.90 -22.30 10.29
C GLN A 201 20.27 -21.69 8.92
N GLN A 202 19.44 -21.88 7.89
CA GLN A 202 19.71 -21.32 6.57
C GLN A 202 19.44 -19.79 6.49
N GLN A 203 18.47 -19.30 7.27
CA GLN A 203 18.26 -17.87 7.48
C GLN A 203 19.43 -17.25 8.24
N GLN A 204 19.94 -17.92 9.29
CA GLN A 204 21.16 -17.52 10.00
C GLN A 204 22.39 -17.48 9.09
N GLN A 205 22.57 -18.48 8.21
CA GLN A 205 23.67 -18.50 7.25
C GLN A 205 23.56 -17.38 6.19
N ARG A 206 22.35 -17.02 5.74
CA ARG A 206 22.15 -15.86 4.85
C ARG A 206 22.50 -14.53 5.53
N HIS A 207 22.21 -14.37 6.82
CA HIS A 207 22.59 -13.18 7.58
C HIS A 207 24.10 -13.13 7.84
N GLN A 208 24.75 -14.28 8.08
CA GLN A 208 26.21 -14.37 8.25
C GLN A 208 26.98 -14.11 6.94
N GLN A 209 26.45 -14.50 5.78
CA GLN A 209 27.10 -14.23 4.49
C GLN A 209 27.02 -12.76 4.04
N GLN A 210 26.16 -11.94 4.65
CA GLN A 210 26.04 -10.51 4.34
C GLN A 210 26.81 -9.59 5.29
N GLY A 211 27.42 -10.10 6.37
CA GLY A 211 28.24 -9.34 7.32
C GLY A 211 29.66 -9.88 7.42
N GLY A 212 30.59 -9.28 6.66
CA GLY A 212 32.02 -9.57 6.78
C GLY A 212 32.63 -8.98 8.06
N ASP A 213 33.38 -9.82 8.77
CA ASP A 213 34.40 -9.56 9.79
C ASP A 213 34.13 -8.52 10.89
N GLN A 214 33.49 -8.96 11.99
CA GLN A 214 33.69 -8.43 13.35
C GLN A 214 33.10 -9.39 14.42
N GLN A 215 33.77 -10.50 14.70
CA GLN A 215 33.29 -11.54 15.62
C GLN A 215 34.00 -11.49 16.98
N THR A 216 33.40 -10.80 17.96
CA THR A 216 33.52 -11.19 19.38
C THR A 216 32.36 -10.63 20.23
N ALA A 217 31.95 -9.38 19.98
CA ALA A 217 30.80 -8.76 20.67
C ALA A 217 29.45 -9.33 20.17
N GLN A 218 29.38 -9.67 18.88
CA GLN A 218 28.18 -10.18 18.23
C GLN A 218 27.79 -11.59 18.74
N GLN A 219 28.77 -12.45 19.05
CA GLN A 219 28.52 -13.77 19.62
C GLN A 219 27.88 -13.72 21.02
N GLN A 220 28.23 -12.70 21.83
CA GLN A 220 27.61 -12.52 23.15
C GLN A 220 26.20 -11.92 23.05
N ALA A 221 25.98 -11.02 22.08
CA ALA A 221 24.64 -10.53 21.76
C ALA A 221 23.73 -11.63 21.19
N ASP A 222 24.27 -12.54 20.37
CA ASP A 222 23.55 -13.67 19.79
C ASP A 222 23.12 -14.70 20.87
N LEU A 223 23.95 -14.93 21.89
CA LEU A 223 23.61 -15.77 23.04
C LEU A 223 22.52 -15.14 23.92
N GLN A 224 22.52 -13.81 24.09
CA GLN A 224 21.41 -13.10 24.75
C GLN A 224 20.14 -13.07 23.89
N GLN A 225 20.25 -12.95 22.57
CA GLN A 225 19.13 -13.07 21.63
C GLN A 225 18.51 -14.47 21.68
N GLN A 226 19.31 -15.53 21.81
CA GLN A 226 18.81 -16.90 21.95
C GLN A 226 18.00 -17.10 23.25
N GLN A 227 18.43 -16.51 24.36
CA GLN A 227 17.69 -16.61 25.62
C GLN A 227 16.42 -15.72 25.64
N GLN A 228 16.41 -14.59 24.94
CA GLN A 228 15.22 -13.72 24.85
C GLN A 228 14.18 -14.22 23.82
N GLN A 229 14.59 -14.86 22.72
CA GLN A 229 13.66 -15.45 21.75
C GLN A 229 12.91 -16.67 22.30
N GLN A 230 13.43 -17.34 23.35
CA GLN A 230 12.75 -18.45 24.00
C GLN A 230 11.50 -18.04 24.81
N HIS A 231 11.25 -16.74 25.03
CA HIS A 231 10.09 -16.25 25.77
C HIS A 231 8.81 -16.04 24.92
N LEU A 232 8.87 -16.19 23.60
CA LEU A 232 7.68 -16.24 22.74
C LEU A 232 7.19 -17.68 22.67
N GLN A 233 6.14 -17.99 23.45
CA GLN A 233 5.51 -19.30 23.46
C GLN A 233 5.17 -19.76 22.02
N PRO A 234 5.48 -21.01 21.63
CA PRO A 234 5.04 -21.53 20.35
C PRO A 234 3.51 -21.58 20.36
N ARG A 235 2.86 -20.68 19.62
CA ARG A 235 1.42 -20.79 19.35
C ARG A 235 1.24 -22.08 18.54
N LEU A 236 0.69 -23.10 19.20
CA LEU A 236 0.31 -24.39 18.61
C LEU A 236 -0.78 -24.14 17.56
N GLY A 237 -0.37 -23.83 16.33
CA GLY A 237 -1.24 -23.70 15.16
C GLY A 237 -0.67 -24.52 14.03
N GLY A 238 -1.49 -25.39 13.42
CA GLY A 238 -1.14 -26.15 12.22
C GLY A 238 -1.08 -25.28 10.96
N GLY A 239 -0.32 -24.18 11.03
CA GLY A 239 -0.19 -23.21 9.95
C GLY A 239 0.38 -23.84 8.69
N TRP A 240 -0.03 -23.33 7.54
CA TRP A 240 0.27 -23.91 6.23
C TRP A 240 0.98 -22.92 5.30
N LEU A 241 0.99 -21.63 5.66
CA LEU A 241 1.55 -20.57 4.86
C LEU A 241 3.07 -20.49 5.09
N PRO A 242 3.91 -20.66 4.05
CA PRO A 242 5.35 -20.51 4.20
C PRO A 242 5.73 -19.08 4.64
N PRO A 243 6.71 -18.91 5.55
CA PRO A 243 7.15 -17.59 5.98
C PRO A 243 7.59 -16.64 4.87
N ASP A 244 8.17 -17.17 3.79
CA ASP A 244 8.66 -16.40 2.65
C ASP A 244 7.57 -16.07 1.61
N GLN A 245 6.33 -16.55 1.80
CA GLN A 245 5.27 -16.47 0.79
C GLN A 245 4.97 -15.02 0.35
N ILE A 246 4.92 -14.07 1.28
CA ILE A 246 4.64 -12.66 0.94
C ILE A 246 5.83 -12.03 0.22
N ASN A 247 7.05 -12.33 0.64
CA ASN A 247 8.27 -11.90 -0.06
C ASN A 247 8.33 -12.45 -1.49
N ARG A 248 7.93 -13.70 -1.68
CA ARG A 248 7.80 -14.33 -3.00
C ARG A 248 6.72 -13.66 -3.86
N LEU A 249 5.57 -13.33 -3.26
CA LEU A 249 4.49 -12.61 -3.94
C LEU A 249 4.94 -11.23 -4.42
N LEU A 250 5.56 -10.43 -3.54
CA LEU A 250 6.09 -9.10 -3.88
C LEU A 250 7.14 -9.18 -4.98
N ARG A 251 8.08 -10.12 -4.88
CA ARG A 251 9.12 -10.34 -5.89
C ARG A 251 8.51 -10.67 -7.25
N CYS A 252 7.56 -11.60 -7.28
CA CYS A 252 6.84 -11.95 -8.51
C CYS A 252 6.13 -10.73 -9.11
N ASN A 253 5.39 -9.97 -8.29
CA ASN A 253 4.66 -8.78 -8.71
C ASN A 253 5.60 -7.72 -9.31
N PHE A 254 6.65 -7.33 -8.58
CA PHE A 254 7.59 -6.30 -9.05
C PHE A 254 8.42 -6.73 -10.26
N THR A 255 8.74 -8.02 -10.40
CA THR A 255 9.39 -8.55 -11.62
C THR A 255 8.48 -8.35 -12.83
N VAL A 256 7.20 -8.72 -12.72
CA VAL A 256 6.23 -8.57 -13.81
C VAL A 256 5.97 -7.09 -14.12
N LEU A 257 5.76 -6.25 -13.09
CA LEU A 257 5.56 -4.81 -13.27
C LEU A 257 6.76 -4.14 -13.96
N ARG A 258 7.99 -4.53 -13.61
CA ARG A 258 9.20 -4.04 -14.27
C ARG A 258 9.27 -4.48 -15.73
N ALA A 259 8.93 -5.72 -16.03
CA ALA A 259 8.89 -6.25 -17.40
C ALA A 259 7.83 -5.55 -18.27
N LEU A 260 6.68 -5.20 -17.70
CA LEU A 260 5.63 -4.44 -18.38
C LEU A 260 6.01 -2.96 -18.61
N GLY A 261 6.92 -2.42 -17.79
CA GLY A 261 7.51 -1.10 -17.97
C GLY A 261 6.77 0.03 -17.26
N ALA A 262 7.25 1.26 -17.46
CA ALA A 262 6.86 2.43 -16.69
C ALA A 262 5.37 2.82 -16.81
N TRP A 263 4.71 2.45 -17.91
CA TRP A 263 3.30 2.74 -18.13
C TRP A 263 2.37 1.89 -17.25
N VAL A 264 2.82 0.72 -16.77
CA VAL A 264 2.09 -0.11 -15.78
C VAL A 264 2.58 0.19 -14.37
N LEU A 265 3.91 0.26 -14.19
CA LEU A 265 4.53 0.39 -12.88
C LEU A 265 4.16 1.71 -12.17
N ARG A 266 4.21 2.85 -12.87
CA ARG A 266 3.99 4.15 -12.21
C ARG A 266 2.54 4.36 -11.74
N PRO A 267 1.49 4.04 -12.53
CA PRO A 267 0.11 4.06 -12.03
C PRO A 267 -0.08 3.12 -10.84
N PHE A 268 0.52 1.92 -10.87
CA PHE A 268 0.48 0.98 -9.75
C PHE A 268 1.06 1.59 -8.46
N LEU A 269 2.24 2.21 -8.53
CA LEU A 269 2.89 2.85 -7.37
C LEU A 269 2.13 4.07 -6.83
N THR A 270 1.18 4.60 -7.60
CA THR A 270 0.33 5.73 -7.19
C THR A 270 -1.10 5.29 -6.85
N ASP A 271 -1.35 3.98 -6.73
CA ASP A 271 -2.68 3.44 -6.42
C ASP A 271 -3.74 3.71 -7.50
N THR A 272 -3.31 4.02 -8.73
CA THR A 272 -4.22 4.21 -9.86
C THR A 272 -4.27 2.96 -10.72
N PHE A 273 -5.11 2.01 -10.28
CA PHE A 273 -5.31 0.76 -10.99
C PHE A 273 -6.21 0.94 -12.22
N GLN A 274 -5.71 0.49 -13.37
CA GLN A 274 -6.44 0.49 -14.64
C GLN A 274 -6.67 -0.95 -15.10
N ALA A 275 -7.77 -1.20 -15.81
CA ALA A 275 -8.21 -2.55 -16.18
C ALA A 275 -7.13 -3.37 -16.91
N LEU A 276 -6.55 -2.81 -17.97
CA LEU A 276 -5.56 -3.51 -18.80
C LEU A 276 -4.22 -3.75 -18.07
N PRO A 277 -3.56 -2.73 -17.48
CA PRO A 277 -2.37 -2.93 -16.65
C PRO A 277 -2.55 -4.00 -15.55
N LEU A 278 -3.69 -3.96 -14.85
CA LEU A 278 -3.99 -4.93 -13.80
C LEU A 278 -4.15 -6.35 -14.36
N ALA A 279 -4.88 -6.51 -15.47
CA ALA A 279 -5.06 -7.80 -16.14
C ALA A 279 -3.72 -8.42 -16.57
N LEU A 280 -2.88 -7.63 -17.24
CA LEU A 280 -1.55 -8.07 -17.69
C LEU A 280 -0.65 -8.45 -16.51
N THR A 281 -0.72 -7.70 -15.41
CA THR A 281 0.05 -8.01 -14.20
C THR A 281 -0.40 -9.32 -13.58
N MET A 282 -1.71 -9.52 -13.40
CA MET A 282 -2.26 -10.77 -12.84
C MET A 282 -1.95 -11.99 -13.72
N MET A 283 -2.06 -11.84 -15.04
CA MET A 283 -1.72 -12.89 -16.00
C MET A 283 -0.22 -13.21 -15.95
N GLY A 284 0.63 -12.18 -15.98
CA GLY A 284 2.08 -12.35 -15.90
C GLY A 284 2.52 -13.05 -14.61
N MET A 285 1.94 -12.68 -13.47
CA MET A 285 2.22 -13.36 -12.20
C MET A 285 1.77 -14.82 -12.20
N SER A 286 0.62 -15.12 -12.82
CA SER A 286 0.10 -16.49 -12.93
C SER A 286 0.99 -17.38 -13.82
N LEU A 287 1.68 -16.80 -14.80
CA LEU A 287 2.63 -17.50 -15.67
C LEU A 287 4.01 -17.67 -15.01
N VAL A 288 4.51 -16.62 -14.33
CA VAL A 288 5.82 -16.64 -13.67
C VAL A 288 5.83 -17.54 -12.43
N ASP A 289 4.77 -17.48 -11.63
CA ASP A 289 4.69 -18.23 -10.37
C ASP A 289 3.25 -18.67 -10.04
N PRO A 290 2.72 -19.68 -10.74
CA PRO A 290 1.35 -20.16 -10.56
C PRO A 290 1.09 -20.66 -9.14
N MET A 291 2.09 -21.29 -8.50
CA MET A 291 1.96 -21.81 -7.15
C MET A 291 1.83 -20.69 -6.12
N CYS A 292 2.59 -19.61 -6.27
CA CYS A 292 2.47 -18.44 -5.41
C CYS A 292 1.07 -17.82 -5.51
N VAL A 293 0.56 -17.62 -6.74
CA VAL A 293 -0.78 -17.07 -6.97
C VAL A 293 -1.87 -17.98 -6.39
N LEU A 294 -1.78 -19.30 -6.59
CA LEU A 294 -2.77 -20.25 -6.05
C LEU A 294 -2.81 -20.24 -4.52
N ARG A 295 -1.64 -20.14 -3.86
CA ARG A 295 -1.56 -19.99 -2.40
C ARG A 295 -2.18 -18.68 -1.95
N SER A 296 -1.88 -17.56 -2.62
CA SER A 296 -2.51 -16.28 -2.32
C SER A 296 -4.03 -16.33 -2.48
N MET A 297 -4.55 -16.99 -3.52
CA MET A 297 -6.00 -17.19 -3.68
C MET A 297 -6.60 -18.01 -2.52
N ARG A 298 -5.91 -19.07 -2.07
CA ARG A 298 -6.32 -19.85 -0.89
C ARG A 298 -6.28 -19.03 0.40
N GLN A 299 -5.25 -18.21 0.59
CA GLN A 299 -5.07 -17.34 1.77
C GLN A 299 -6.15 -16.25 1.84
N VAL A 300 -6.47 -15.64 0.70
CA VAL A 300 -7.49 -14.60 0.61
C VAL A 300 -8.89 -15.20 0.78
N GLY A 301 -9.12 -16.38 0.23
CA GLY A 301 -10.38 -17.11 0.34
C GLY A 301 -11.39 -16.78 -0.77
N PRO A 302 -12.32 -17.71 -1.06
CA PRO A 302 -13.17 -17.65 -2.25
C PRO A 302 -14.14 -16.46 -2.26
N GLY A 303 -14.65 -16.05 -1.09
CA GLY A 303 -15.58 -14.92 -0.98
C GLY A 303 -14.95 -13.60 -1.42
N LEU A 304 -13.69 -13.36 -1.05
CA LEU A 304 -13.01 -12.13 -1.43
C LEU A 304 -12.53 -12.15 -2.89
N VAL A 305 -12.14 -13.33 -3.41
CA VAL A 305 -11.85 -13.51 -4.84
C VAL A 305 -13.09 -13.19 -5.68
N LEU A 306 -14.27 -13.69 -5.30
CA LEU A 306 -15.52 -13.38 -6.01
C LEU A 306 -15.85 -11.88 -5.98
N SER A 307 -15.67 -11.24 -4.81
CA SER A 307 -15.86 -9.79 -4.70
C SER A 307 -14.88 -9.03 -5.62
N TRP A 308 -13.62 -9.45 -5.66
CA TRP A 308 -12.61 -8.87 -6.55
C TRP A 308 -12.99 -9.02 -8.02
N VAL A 309 -13.46 -10.19 -8.46
CA VAL A 309 -13.93 -10.40 -9.85
C VAL A 309 -15.04 -9.41 -10.21
N ARG A 310 -16.00 -9.17 -9.30
CA ARG A 310 -17.04 -8.15 -9.50
C ARG A 310 -16.47 -6.74 -9.62
N HIS A 311 -15.49 -6.38 -8.78
CA HIS A 311 -14.84 -5.07 -8.84
C HIS A 311 -14.00 -4.89 -10.11
N PHE A 312 -13.29 -5.93 -10.54
CA PHE A 312 -12.53 -5.95 -11.79
C PHE A 312 -13.45 -5.82 -13.01
N PHE A 313 -14.58 -6.54 -13.02
CA PHE A 313 -15.58 -6.38 -14.08
C PHE A 313 -16.16 -4.95 -14.12
N ALA A 314 -16.49 -4.38 -12.96
CA ALA A 314 -16.94 -2.99 -12.87
C ALA A 314 -15.87 -2.00 -13.34
N LEU A 315 -14.59 -2.25 -13.05
CA LEU A 315 -13.46 -1.46 -13.52
C LEU A 315 -13.40 -1.46 -15.04
N THR A 316 -13.47 -2.63 -15.67
CA THR A 316 -13.52 -2.76 -17.14
C THR A 316 -14.72 -2.03 -17.73
N LEU A 317 -15.91 -2.18 -17.14
CA LEU A 317 -17.11 -1.46 -17.61
C LEU A 317 -16.95 0.05 -17.50
N PHE A 318 -16.37 0.57 -16.42
CA PHE A 318 -16.11 2.00 -16.25
C PHE A 318 -15.11 2.51 -17.29
N THR A 319 -14.05 1.74 -17.57
CA THR A 319 -13.09 2.08 -18.63
C THR A 319 -13.76 2.16 -20.00
N LEU A 320 -14.59 1.17 -20.36
CA LEU A 320 -15.32 1.17 -21.63
C LEU A 320 -16.36 2.29 -21.72
N ALA A 321 -17.14 2.49 -20.64
CA ALA A 321 -18.13 3.56 -20.56
C ALA A 321 -17.47 4.93 -20.74
N HIS A 322 -16.32 5.16 -20.10
CA HIS A 322 -15.57 6.40 -20.29
C HIS A 322 -15.12 6.57 -21.74
N ALA A 323 -14.56 5.53 -22.36
CA ALA A 323 -14.09 5.59 -23.76
C ALA A 323 -15.22 5.94 -24.76
N VAL A 324 -16.44 5.44 -24.53
CA VAL A 324 -17.61 5.71 -25.39
C VAL A 324 -18.22 7.07 -25.09
N VAL A 325 -18.35 7.43 -23.81
CA VAL A 325 -19.10 8.63 -23.41
C VAL A 325 -18.26 9.89 -23.54
N GLN A 326 -16.94 9.81 -23.36
CA GLN A 326 -16.05 10.95 -23.46
C GLN A 326 -16.19 11.69 -24.80
N PRO A 327 -16.15 11.06 -26.00
CA PRO A 327 -16.38 11.77 -27.26
C PRO A 327 -17.80 12.33 -27.38
N LEU A 328 -18.83 11.61 -26.90
CA LEU A 328 -20.21 12.07 -26.92
C LEU A 328 -20.41 13.34 -26.07
N VAL A 329 -19.76 13.42 -24.92
CA VAL A 329 -19.81 14.58 -24.01
C VAL A 329 -19.14 15.81 -24.62
N HIS A 330 -18.10 15.62 -25.44
CA HIS A 330 -17.50 16.73 -26.20
C HIS A 330 -18.43 17.19 -27.34
N ALA A 331 -19.14 16.27 -27.99
CA ALA A 331 -20.07 16.58 -29.08
C ALA A 331 -21.39 17.23 -28.58
N VAL A 332 -21.85 16.87 -27.38
CA VAL A 332 -23.13 17.34 -26.81
C VAL A 332 -22.91 18.00 -25.45
N PRO A 333 -22.58 19.31 -25.41
CA PRO A 333 -22.32 20.05 -24.16
C PRO A 333 -23.49 20.04 -23.17
N LEU A 334 -24.72 19.82 -23.65
CA LEU A 334 -25.92 19.69 -22.81
C LEU A 334 -25.81 18.56 -21.79
N LEU A 335 -25.02 17.52 -22.07
CA LEU A 335 -24.75 16.44 -21.12
C LEU A 335 -24.02 16.94 -19.86
N ARG A 336 -23.31 18.08 -19.91
CA ARG A 336 -22.68 18.70 -18.73
C ARG A 336 -23.53 19.75 -18.03
N ARG A 337 -24.77 19.98 -18.50
CA ARG A 337 -25.62 21.06 -17.96
C ARG A 337 -26.02 20.81 -16.50
N SER A 338 -26.35 19.56 -16.15
CA SER A 338 -26.73 19.19 -14.79
C SER A 338 -25.51 18.85 -13.95
N TRP A 339 -25.43 19.39 -12.73
CA TRP A 339 -24.41 19.03 -11.75
C TRP A 339 -24.31 17.53 -11.51
N ARG A 340 -25.45 16.85 -11.35
CA ARG A 340 -25.49 15.39 -11.16
C ARG A 340 -24.82 14.67 -12.32
N MET A 341 -25.12 15.09 -13.55
CA MET A 341 -24.55 14.46 -14.74
C MET A 341 -23.04 14.68 -14.81
N ARG A 342 -22.55 15.89 -14.50
CA ARG A 342 -21.10 16.14 -14.39
C ARG A 342 -20.43 15.18 -13.40
N ARG A 343 -21.03 14.98 -12.22
CA ARG A 343 -20.50 14.06 -11.20
C ARG A 343 -20.57 12.59 -11.60
N TRP A 344 -21.60 12.16 -12.33
CA TRP A 344 -21.68 10.81 -12.89
C TRP A 344 -20.61 10.57 -13.96
N LEU A 345 -20.39 11.52 -14.85
CA LEU A 345 -19.34 11.44 -15.88
C LEU A 345 -17.94 11.42 -15.26
N ASP A 346 -17.72 12.24 -14.24
CA ASP A 346 -16.52 12.21 -13.42
C ASP A 346 -16.32 10.81 -12.83
N ALA A 347 -17.34 10.24 -12.20
CA ALA A 347 -17.26 8.92 -11.54
C ALA A 347 -16.73 7.82 -12.46
N TRP A 348 -17.09 7.82 -13.75
CA TRP A 348 -16.54 6.85 -14.70
C TRP A 348 -15.05 7.05 -14.97
N ARG A 349 -14.60 8.29 -15.14
CA ARG A 349 -13.18 8.61 -15.33
C ARG A 349 -12.34 8.20 -14.11
N TRP A 350 -12.74 8.65 -12.93
CA TRP A 350 -12.00 8.44 -11.68
C TRP A 350 -12.09 6.98 -11.21
N GLY A 351 -13.28 6.38 -11.31
CA GLY A 351 -13.47 4.97 -10.94
C GLY A 351 -12.71 4.00 -11.84
N ALA A 352 -12.38 4.41 -13.07
CA ALA A 352 -11.53 3.67 -14.00
C ALA A 352 -10.02 3.91 -13.83
N GLY A 353 -9.60 4.82 -12.94
CA GLY A 353 -8.20 5.23 -12.82
C GLY A 353 -7.66 5.99 -14.04
N LEU A 354 -8.53 6.64 -14.81
CA LEU A 354 -8.17 7.41 -16.02
C LEU A 354 -7.87 8.88 -15.70
N ASP A 355 -7.60 9.16 -14.44
CA ASP A 355 -7.11 10.42 -13.92
C ASP A 355 -5.59 10.48 -13.75
N TYR A 356 -4.92 9.32 -13.88
CA TYR A 356 -3.48 9.27 -13.92
C TYR A 356 -2.95 9.94 -15.20
N ASN A 357 -2.26 11.07 -15.02
CA ASN A 357 -1.53 11.70 -16.11
C ASN A 357 -0.12 11.11 -16.13
N HIS A 358 0.23 10.40 -17.20
CA HIS A 358 1.61 10.02 -17.42
C HIS A 358 2.43 11.31 -17.52
N PRO A 359 3.48 11.50 -16.67
CA PRO A 359 4.39 12.61 -16.90
C PRO A 359 4.92 12.44 -18.32
N ALA A 360 4.84 13.51 -19.12
CA ALA A 360 5.37 13.52 -20.47
C ALA A 360 6.77 12.91 -20.39
N ALA A 361 7.07 11.93 -21.26
CA ALA A 361 8.40 11.38 -21.34
C ALA A 361 9.36 12.57 -21.38
N CYS A 362 10.27 12.65 -20.41
CA CYS A 362 11.31 13.68 -20.40
C CYS A 362 11.90 13.66 -21.80
N SER A 363 11.59 14.70 -22.58
CA SER A 363 12.17 14.91 -23.89
C SER A 363 13.68 14.83 -23.68
N ALA A 364 14.29 13.80 -24.26
CA ALA A 364 15.72 13.67 -24.33
C ALA A 364 16.24 14.80 -25.23
N ALA A 365 16.42 15.98 -24.63
CA ALA A 365 17.14 17.10 -25.20
C ALA A 365 17.82 17.81 -24.04
N ALA A 366 18.82 17.14 -23.45
CA ALA A 366 19.88 17.83 -22.74
C ALA A 366 20.55 18.75 -23.78
N THR A 367 20.15 20.02 -23.78
CA THR A 367 20.88 21.06 -24.50
C THR A 367 22.16 21.27 -23.70
N THR A 368 23.26 20.74 -24.23
CA THR A 368 24.61 21.01 -23.75
C THR A 368 24.80 22.53 -23.64
N PRO A 369 25.19 23.10 -22.49
CA PRO A 369 25.63 24.48 -22.48
C PRO A 369 27.00 24.51 -23.17
N THR A 370 27.02 25.07 -24.38
CA THR A 370 28.25 25.48 -25.05
C THR A 370 28.98 26.44 -24.13
N ALA A 371 30.12 26.01 -23.60
CA ALA A 371 31.09 26.89 -23.00
C ALA A 371 31.62 27.81 -24.11
N THR A 372 31.48 29.12 -23.92
CA THR A 372 32.28 30.09 -24.64
C THR A 372 33.02 30.93 -23.60
N THR A 373 34.33 30.91 -23.77
CA THR A 373 35.39 31.70 -23.11
C THR A 373 35.11 33.18 -23.00
#